data_AF-A0A7C9J641-F1
#
_entry.id   AF-A0A7C9J641-F1
#
_cell.length_a   1.000
_cell.length_b   1.000
_cell.length_c   1.000
_cell.angle_alpha   90.00
_cell.angle_beta   90.00
_cell.angle_gamma   90.00
#
_symmetry.space_group_name_H-M   'P 1'
#
loop_
_entity.id
_entity.type
_entity.pdbx_description
1 polymer ?
#
loop_
_entity_poly.entity_id
_entity_poly.type
_entity_poly.pdbx_seq_one_letter_code
_entity_poly.pdbx_strand_id
1 'polypeptide(L)'
;MRGAGLAAWLLAAACATSAGTWAVSLIAPGGALTEAQVQEALATASAQPPPPPGVTLRAGSSFAYPEGSLTAACSGGRAVLLSWTPAQNHSVEDVERGPAPSASVTFESADDRTTTVTVRCPGPVASVVRGTDD
;
A
#
# COMPACT_ATOMS: atom_id res chain seq x y z
N MET A 1 28.16 25.33 -41.94
CA MET A 1 29.01 24.67 -40.91
C MET A 1 28.48 25.00 -39.51
N ARG A 2 27.34 24.44 -39.10
CA ARG A 2 26.74 24.66 -37.76
C ARG A 2 26.14 23.39 -37.12
N GLY A 3 26.23 22.24 -37.79
CA GLY A 3 25.68 20.96 -37.30
C GLY A 3 26.70 20.04 -36.61
N ALA A 4 27.99 20.18 -36.88
CA ALA A 4 29.02 19.29 -36.34
C ALA A 4 29.25 19.48 -34.82
N GLY A 5 29.06 20.70 -34.30
CA GLY A 5 29.27 20.99 -32.88
C GLY A 5 28.20 20.39 -31.97
N LEU A 6 26.93 20.37 -32.40
CA LEU A 6 25.82 19.81 -31.62
C LEU A 6 25.86 18.28 -31.57
N ALA A 7 26.21 17.63 -32.68
CA ALA A 7 26.37 16.18 -32.72
C ALA A 7 27.55 15.71 -31.85
N ALA A 8 28.66 16.44 -31.85
CA ALA A 8 29.81 16.16 -30.99
C ALA A 8 29.48 16.35 -29.50
N TRP A 9 28.65 17.35 -29.17
CA TRP A 9 28.20 17.59 -27.79
C TRP A 9 27.26 16.47 -27.27
N LEU A 10 26.34 15.99 -28.12
CA LEU A 10 25.46 14.87 -27.77
C LEU A 10 26.21 13.54 -27.60
N LEU A 11 27.25 13.31 -28.42
CA LEU A 11 28.14 12.16 -28.28
C LEU A 11 28.95 12.20 -26.97
N ALA A 12 29.41 13.38 -26.55
CA ALA A 12 30.12 13.54 -25.27
C ALA A 12 29.20 13.29 -24.05
N ALA A 13 27.94 13.73 -24.11
CA ALA A 13 26.97 13.51 -23.03
C ALA A 13 26.61 12.03 -22.84
N ALA A 14 26.50 11.26 -23.93
CA ALA A 14 26.18 9.83 -23.88
C ALA A 14 27.31 8.98 -23.24
N CYS A 15 28.59 9.32 -23.47
CA CYS A 15 29.71 8.58 -22.87
C CYS A 15 29.88 8.82 -21.37
N ALA A 16 29.39 9.94 -20.83
CA ALA A 16 29.48 10.24 -19.40
C ALA A 16 28.49 9.43 -18.54
N THR A 17 27.37 8.98 -19.12
CA THR A 17 26.32 8.26 -18.37
C THR A 17 26.57 6.75 -18.26
N SER A 18 27.40 6.16 -19.12
CA SER A 18 27.62 4.71 -19.15
C SER A 18 28.55 4.18 -18.06
N ALA A 19 29.35 5.02 -17.40
CA ALA A 19 30.25 4.59 -16.33
C ALA A 19 29.55 4.44 -14.96
N GLY A 20 28.43 5.14 -14.74
CA GLY A 20 27.75 5.18 -13.44
C GLY A 20 26.93 3.93 -13.11
N THR A 21 26.39 3.25 -14.13
CA THR A 21 25.51 2.09 -13.92
C THR A 21 26.25 0.83 -13.49
N TRP A 22 27.56 0.73 -13.77
CA TRP A 22 28.37 -0.43 -13.36
C TRP A 22 28.70 -0.44 -11.86
N ALA A 23 28.76 0.73 -11.22
CA ALA A 23 29.08 0.82 -9.79
C ALA A 23 27.93 0.30 -8.89
N VAL A 24 26.68 0.48 -9.31
CA VAL A 24 25.50 0.03 -8.55
C VAL A 24 25.36 -1.50 -8.58
N SER A 25 25.73 -2.16 -9.68
CA SER A 25 25.67 -3.62 -9.80
C SER A 25 26.67 -4.37 -8.91
N LEU A 26 27.66 -3.68 -8.35
CA LEU A 26 28.70 -4.28 -7.51
C LEU A 26 28.39 -4.21 -6.00
N ILE A 27 27.40 -3.41 -5.59
CA ILE A 27 27.07 -3.18 -4.16
C ILE A 27 25.89 -4.04 -3.68
N ALA A 28 25.09 -4.60 -4.59
CA ALA A 28 23.98 -5.50 -4.26
C ALA A 28 24.29 -6.93 -4.73
N PRO A 29 24.49 -7.92 -3.83
CA PRO A 29 24.44 -9.31 -4.21
C PRO A 29 22.96 -9.68 -4.42
N GLY A 30 22.46 -9.41 -5.62
CA GLY A 30 21.07 -9.69 -5.97
C GLY A 30 20.72 -9.05 -7.29
N GLY A 31 20.85 -9.81 -8.38
CA GLY A 31 20.24 -9.44 -9.65
C GLY A 31 18.76 -9.11 -9.46
N ALA A 32 18.21 -8.28 -10.34
CA ALA A 32 16.78 -7.98 -10.34
C ALA A 32 16.00 -9.29 -10.21
N LEU A 33 15.24 -9.42 -9.11
CA LEU A 33 14.38 -10.58 -8.89
C LEU A 33 13.49 -10.72 -10.12
N THR A 34 13.51 -11.90 -10.74
CA THR A 34 12.61 -12.19 -11.85
C THR A 34 11.17 -12.08 -11.37
N GLU A 35 10.24 -11.71 -12.24
CA GLU A 35 8.81 -11.59 -11.88
C GLU A 35 8.28 -12.87 -11.22
N ALA A 36 8.76 -14.04 -11.65
CA ALA A 36 8.44 -15.32 -11.04
C ALA A 36 8.92 -15.45 -9.59
N GLN A 37 10.11 -14.96 -9.26
CA GLN A 37 10.61 -14.96 -7.88
C GLN A 37 9.91 -13.92 -7.00
N VAL A 38 9.50 -12.78 -7.56
CA VAL A 38 8.66 -11.82 -6.86
C VAL A 38 7.30 -12.45 -6.57
N GLN A 39 6.69 -13.16 -7.53
CA GLN A 39 5.43 -13.88 -7.34
C GLN A 39 5.54 -15.01 -6.34
N GLU A 40 6.63 -15.79 -6.34
CA GLU A 40 6.83 -16.88 -5.39
C GLU A 40 7.12 -16.37 -3.97
N ALA A 41 7.88 -15.28 -3.85
CA ALA A 41 8.10 -14.59 -2.58
C ALA A 41 6.79 -13.98 -2.06
N LEU A 42 5.95 -13.39 -2.93
CA LEU A 42 4.61 -12.92 -2.57
C LEU A 42 3.70 -14.07 -2.14
N ALA A 43 3.71 -15.19 -2.88
CA ALA A 43 2.90 -16.36 -2.59
C ALA A 43 3.29 -16.97 -1.24
N THR A 44 4.59 -17.08 -0.98
CA THR A 44 5.12 -17.57 0.30
C THR A 44 4.84 -16.59 1.44
N ALA A 45 4.96 -15.28 1.22
CA ALA A 45 4.60 -14.25 2.20
C ALA A 45 3.08 -14.21 2.49
N SER A 46 2.25 -14.55 1.50
CA SER A 46 0.79 -14.63 1.64
C SER A 46 0.31 -15.91 2.35
N ALA A 47 1.18 -16.91 2.54
CA ALA A 47 0.91 -18.07 3.35
C ALA A 47 1.00 -17.72 4.84
N GLN A 48 -0.02 -17.02 5.34
CA GLN A 48 -0.11 -16.62 6.74
C GLN A 48 -0.32 -17.86 7.63
N PRO A 49 0.31 -17.95 8.82
CA PRO A 49 0.05 -19.03 9.78
C PRO A 49 -1.45 -19.14 10.07
N PRO A 50 -2.00 -20.35 10.27
CA PRO A 50 -3.40 -20.51 10.60
C PRO A 50 -3.72 -19.71 11.88
N PRO A 51 -4.81 -18.93 11.89
CA PRO A 51 -5.19 -18.16 13.08
C PRO A 51 -5.42 -19.09 14.27
N PRO A 52 -5.22 -18.60 15.51
CA PRO A 52 -5.51 -19.37 16.71
C PRO A 52 -6.96 -19.88 16.69
N PRO A 53 -7.22 -21.11 17.18
CA PRO A 53 -8.55 -21.69 17.17
C PRO A 53 -9.54 -20.77 17.91
N GLY A 54 -10.59 -20.34 17.21
CA GLY A 54 -11.61 -19.41 17.70
C GLY A 54 -11.77 -18.12 16.90
N VAL A 55 -10.83 -17.80 16.01
CA VAL A 55 -10.88 -16.61 15.16
C VAL A 55 -11.09 -17.03 13.69
N THR A 56 -12.35 -17.10 13.26
CA THR A 56 -12.66 -17.26 11.81
C THR A 56 -12.61 -15.88 11.17
N LEU A 57 -11.41 -15.39 10.86
CA LEU A 57 -11.27 -14.23 9.97
C LEU A 57 -11.64 -14.68 8.56
N ARG A 58 -12.76 -14.19 8.02
CA ARG A 58 -12.97 -14.26 6.58
C ARG A 58 -11.89 -13.43 5.88
N ALA A 59 -11.46 -13.87 4.69
CA ALA A 59 -10.43 -13.18 3.90
C ALA A 59 -10.63 -11.66 3.97
N GLY A 60 -9.61 -10.95 4.46
CA GLY A 60 -9.67 -9.51 4.66
C GLY A 60 -10.04 -8.82 3.36
N SER A 61 -11.01 -7.93 3.40
CA SER A 61 -11.35 -7.06 2.27
C SER A 61 -10.46 -5.83 2.33
N SER A 62 -9.73 -5.57 1.25
CA SER A 62 -8.91 -4.38 1.07
C SER A 62 -9.72 -3.29 0.36
N PHE A 63 -9.67 -2.08 0.88
CA PHE A 63 -10.32 -0.90 0.34
C PHE A 63 -9.27 0.18 0.09
N ALA A 64 -9.34 0.84 -1.05
CA ALA A 64 -8.44 1.92 -1.43
C ALA A 64 -9.24 3.16 -1.80
N TYR A 65 -8.76 4.31 -1.34
CA TYR A 65 -9.35 5.62 -1.48
C TYR A 65 -8.25 6.66 -1.79
N PRO A 66 -8.59 7.87 -2.26
CA PRO A 66 -7.60 8.93 -2.48
C PRO A 66 -6.75 9.29 -1.24
N GLU A 67 -7.36 9.22 -0.06
CA GLU A 67 -6.78 9.56 1.25
C GLU A 67 -5.94 8.43 1.86
N GLY A 68 -6.08 7.20 1.36
CA GLY A 68 -5.39 6.04 1.91
C GLY A 68 -6.04 4.71 1.57
N SER A 69 -5.58 3.66 2.23
CA SER A 69 -6.11 2.30 2.09
C SER A 69 -6.25 1.64 3.44
N LEU A 70 -7.15 0.65 3.52
CA LEU A 70 -7.33 -0.17 4.72
C LEU A 70 -7.74 -1.59 4.37
N THR A 71 -7.35 -2.54 5.22
CA THR A 71 -7.82 -3.92 5.16
C THR A 71 -8.63 -4.21 6.41
N ALA A 72 -9.82 -4.74 6.23
CA ALA A 72 -10.71 -5.12 7.32
C ALA A 72 -11.18 -6.57 7.18
N ALA A 73 -11.52 -7.18 8.30
CA ALA A 73 -12.12 -8.51 8.34
C ALA A 73 -13.34 -8.53 9.25
N CYS A 74 -14.19 -9.54 9.02
CA CYS A 74 -15.34 -9.83 9.86
C CYS A 74 -15.07 -11.07 10.70
N SER A 75 -15.33 -10.98 12.01
CA SER A 75 -15.28 -12.11 12.95
C SER A 75 -16.51 -12.07 13.84
N GLY A 76 -17.35 -13.10 13.78
CA GLY A 76 -18.56 -13.19 14.63
C GLY A 76 -19.51 -11.99 14.50
N GLY A 77 -19.67 -11.42 13.30
CA GLY A 77 -20.49 -10.22 13.07
C GLY A 77 -19.88 -8.91 13.57
N ARG A 78 -18.61 -8.93 13.97
CA ARG A 78 -17.85 -7.74 14.39
C ARG A 78 -16.80 -7.41 13.34
N ALA A 79 -16.59 -6.12 13.12
CA ALA A 79 -15.56 -5.60 12.24
C ALA A 79 -14.23 -5.48 13.00
N VAL A 80 -13.13 -5.80 12.33
CA VAL A 80 -11.76 -5.55 12.79
C VAL A 80 -10.94 -4.97 11.65
N LEU A 81 -10.21 -3.88 11.91
CA LEU A 81 -9.19 -3.34 11.01
C LEU A 81 -7.89 -4.11 11.20
N LEU A 82 -7.40 -4.71 10.11
CA LEU A 82 -6.15 -5.46 10.08
C LEU A 82 -4.97 -4.51 9.84
N SER A 83 -5.09 -3.65 8.84
CA SER A 83 -4.08 -2.67 8.46
C SER A 83 -4.71 -1.43 7.83
N TRP A 84 -3.98 -0.33 7.83
CA TRP A 84 -4.30 0.89 7.09
C TRP A 84 -3.02 1.63 6.73
N THR A 85 -3.08 2.42 5.67
CA THR A 85 -1.95 3.20 5.18
C THR A 85 -2.48 4.52 4.62
N PRO A 86 -2.10 5.67 5.18
CA PRO A 86 -2.46 6.96 4.60
C PRO A 86 -1.80 7.15 3.24
N ALA A 87 -2.46 7.91 2.36
CA ALA A 87 -1.87 8.42 1.15
C ALA A 87 -0.81 9.49 1.47
N GLN A 88 -0.05 9.92 0.45
CA GLN A 88 0.84 11.05 0.63
C GLN A 88 0.06 12.30 1.07
N ASN A 89 0.69 13.12 1.92
CA ASN A 89 0.08 14.32 2.48
C ASN A 89 -1.19 14.06 3.32
N HIS A 90 -1.40 12.84 3.81
CA HIS A 90 -2.45 12.50 4.76
C HIS A 90 -1.87 11.89 6.04
N SER A 91 -2.46 12.22 7.18
CA SER A 91 -2.30 11.59 8.49
C SER A 91 -3.45 10.62 8.74
N VAL A 92 -3.28 9.79 9.77
CA VAL A 92 -4.37 8.97 10.32
C VAL A 92 -4.61 9.41 11.75
N GLU A 93 -5.88 9.65 12.05
CA GLU A 93 -6.38 9.96 13.38
C GLU A 93 -7.61 9.09 13.70
N ASP A 94 -8.07 9.15 14.94
CA ASP A 94 -9.28 8.49 15.45
C ASP A 94 -9.53 7.08 14.90
N VAL A 95 -8.64 6.14 15.27
CA VAL A 95 -8.75 4.75 14.81
C VAL A 95 -9.49 3.88 15.82
N GLU A 96 -10.65 3.39 15.42
CA GLU A 96 -11.37 2.32 16.14
C GLU A 96 -11.11 0.97 15.47
N ARG A 97 -10.05 0.28 15.91
CA ARG A 97 -9.60 -0.98 15.27
C ARG A 97 -10.60 -2.14 15.40
N GLY A 98 -11.45 -2.18 16.43
CA GLY A 98 -12.26 -3.37 16.76
C GLY A 98 -11.46 -4.52 17.41
N PRO A 99 -12.05 -5.70 17.67
CA PRO A 99 -13.36 -6.17 17.18
C PRO A 99 -14.56 -5.48 17.83
N ALA A 100 -15.39 -4.81 17.03
CA ALA A 100 -16.57 -4.09 17.49
C ALA A 100 -17.70 -4.14 16.44
N PRO A 101 -18.94 -3.70 16.75
CA PRO A 101 -20.03 -3.67 15.76
C PRO A 101 -19.67 -2.85 14.51
N SER A 102 -18.82 -1.83 14.68
CA SER A 102 -18.14 -1.08 13.63
C SER A 102 -16.67 -0.93 13.97
N ALA A 103 -15.84 -0.76 12.94
CA ALA A 103 -14.45 -0.36 13.07
C ALA A 103 -14.20 0.81 12.11
N SER A 104 -13.41 1.79 12.49
CA SER A 104 -13.28 3.05 11.76
C SER A 104 -11.83 3.55 11.75
N VAL A 105 -11.51 4.32 10.71
CA VAL A 105 -10.26 5.07 10.59
C VAL A 105 -10.59 6.42 9.97
N THR A 106 -10.04 7.48 10.52
CA THR A 106 -10.12 8.82 9.93
C THR A 106 -8.79 9.15 9.28
N PHE A 107 -8.85 9.51 8.01
CA PHE A 107 -7.73 10.08 7.29
C PHE A 107 -7.89 11.59 7.26
N GLU A 108 -6.84 12.30 7.65
CA GLU A 108 -6.79 13.74 7.67
C GLU A 108 -5.80 14.20 6.60
N SER A 109 -6.17 15.18 5.78
CA SER A 109 -5.25 15.79 4.83
C SER A 109 -4.41 16.87 5.50
N ALA A 110 -3.26 17.22 4.93
CA ALA A 110 -2.43 18.32 5.43
C ALA A 110 -3.13 19.71 5.42
N ASP A 111 -4.28 19.83 4.76
CA ASP A 111 -5.15 21.02 4.76
C ASP A 111 -6.33 20.86 5.76
N ASP A 112 -6.18 20.00 6.78
CA ASP A 112 -7.13 19.73 7.88
C ASP A 112 -8.51 19.16 7.46
N ARG A 113 -8.67 18.70 6.21
CA ARG A 113 -9.88 17.98 5.79
C ARG A 113 -9.87 16.54 6.28
N THR A 114 -10.96 16.10 6.89
CA THR A 114 -11.08 14.76 7.46
C THR A 114 -12.01 13.87 6.63
N THR A 115 -11.67 12.59 6.54
CA THR A 115 -12.51 11.57 5.90
C THR A 115 -12.49 10.31 6.74
N THR A 116 -13.64 9.95 7.29
CA THR A 116 -13.82 8.76 8.11
C THR A 116 -14.35 7.62 7.27
N VAL A 117 -13.64 6.49 7.30
CA VAL A 117 -14.09 5.23 6.71
C VAL A 117 -14.55 4.30 7.82
N THR A 118 -15.84 3.95 7.81
CA THR A 118 -16.47 3.05 8.77
C THR A 118 -16.82 1.72 8.14
N VAL A 119 -16.33 0.64 8.73
CA VAL A 119 -16.59 -0.74 8.34
C VAL A 119 -17.57 -1.37 9.33
N ARG A 120 -18.59 -2.05 8.81
CA ARG A 120 -19.55 -2.87 9.58
C ARG A 120 -19.64 -4.26 8.99
N CYS A 121 -19.94 -5.24 9.84
CA CYS A 121 -20.08 -6.64 9.44
C CYS A 121 -21.47 -7.18 9.81
N PRO A 122 -22.55 -6.78 9.10
CA PRO A 122 -23.89 -7.30 9.36
C PRO A 122 -24.02 -8.80 9.10
N GLY A 123 -23.03 -9.41 8.45
CA GLY A 123 -22.95 -10.83 8.18
C GLY A 123 -21.57 -11.21 7.65
N PRO A 124 -21.47 -12.15 6.71
CA PRO A 124 -20.18 -12.67 6.24
C PRO A 124 -19.50 -11.76 5.18
N VAL A 125 -20.09 -10.60 4.87
CA VAL A 125 -19.57 -9.58 3.95
C VAL A 125 -19.50 -8.25 4.71
N ALA A 126 -18.40 -7.53 4.55
CA ALA A 126 -18.22 -6.20 5.11
C ALA A 126 -19.02 -5.16 4.31
N SER A 127 -19.78 -4.32 5.01
CA SER A 127 -20.36 -3.08 4.47
C SER A 127 -19.49 -1.91 4.89
N VAL A 128 -19.11 -1.05 3.95
CA VAL A 128 -18.24 0.11 4.23
C VAL A 128 -18.96 1.39 3.85
N VAL A 129 -18.87 2.38 4.72
CA VAL A 129 -19.40 3.73 4.53
C VAL A 129 -18.25 4.72 4.67
N ARG A 130 -18.18 5.67 3.75
CA ARG A 130 -17.20 6.75 3.74
C ARG A 130 -17.93 8.07 3.96
N GLY A 131 -17.48 8.86 4.93
CA GLY A 131 -17.99 10.20 5.21
C GLY A 131 -16.85 11.21 5.21
N THR A 132 -17.15 12.43 4.79
CA THR A 132 -16.22 13.58 4.80
C THR A 132 -16.88 14.66 5.63
N ASP A 133 -16.13 15.26 6.55
CA ASP A 133 -16.55 16.44 7.30
C ASP A 133 -16.00 17.68 6.55
N ASP A 134 -16.86 18.68 6.29
CA ASP A 134 -16.52 19.96 5.63
C ASP A 134 -16.66 21.12 6.62
#